data_AF-A0A9W9W289-F1
#
_entry.id   AF-A0A9W9W289-F1
#
_cell.length_a   1.000
_cell.length_b   1.000
_cell.length_c   1.000
_cell.angle_alpha   90.00
_cell.angle_beta   90.00
_cell.angle_gamma   90.00
#
_symmetry.space_group_name_H-M   'P 1'
#
loop_
_entity.id
_entity.type
_entity.pdbx_description
1 polymer ?
#
loop_
_entity_poly.entity_id
_entity_poly.type
_entity_poly.pdbx_seq_one_letter_code
_entity_poly.pdbx_strand_id
1 'polypeptide(L)'
;MRFDDNYGGDPNYVGSSIKPTKFYQDEKGISASALALHTEHEKWVGEVSAYTSEITDDDFVQPAALWEVIGRESGHQERVIENLVGSIKGVKYPGLRKAVYGLFGRVNKDLGSILQQRTEAAIKTAQK
;
A
#
# COMPACT_ATOMS: atom_id res chain seq x y z
N MET A 1 -12.50 31.43 17.62
CA MET A 1 -12.26 32.20 18.85
C MET A 1 -11.57 31.27 19.84
N ARG A 2 -10.46 31.68 20.48
CA ARG A 2 -9.91 30.95 21.62
C ARG A 2 -10.77 31.28 22.84
N PHE A 3 -11.20 30.25 23.57
CA PHE A 3 -12.11 30.38 24.72
C PHE A 3 -11.43 29.97 26.04
N ASP A 4 -10.13 29.72 25.98
CA ASP A 4 -9.25 29.63 27.14
C ASP A 4 -8.56 30.99 27.39
N ASP A 5 -7.82 31.09 28.50
CA ASP A 5 -7.03 32.28 28.80
C ASP A 5 -5.77 32.41 27.92
N ASN A 6 -5.61 31.51 26.95
CA ASN A 6 -4.48 31.47 26.01
C ASN A 6 -3.11 31.51 26.71
N TYR A 7 -2.95 30.75 27.79
CA TYR A 7 -1.75 30.72 28.63
C TYR A 7 -1.39 32.06 29.29
N GLY A 8 -2.29 33.05 29.24
CA GLY A 8 -2.11 34.36 29.88
C GLY A 8 -0.85 35.08 29.41
N GLY A 9 -0.03 35.50 30.37
CA GLY A 9 1.25 36.17 30.14
C GLY A 9 2.44 35.23 30.00
N ASP A 10 2.21 33.92 29.86
CA ASP A 10 3.30 32.96 29.69
C ASP A 10 4.09 33.27 28.42
N PRO A 11 5.44 33.21 28.49
CA PRO A 11 6.27 33.31 27.30
C PRO A 11 5.85 32.26 26.27
N ASN A 12 5.64 32.71 25.03
CA ASN A 12 5.25 31.85 23.91
C ASN A 12 6.43 31.14 23.24
N TYR A 13 7.55 30.99 23.95
CA TYR A 13 8.76 30.31 23.50
C TYR A 13 9.38 29.49 24.64
N VAL A 14 10.07 28.40 24.31
CA VAL A 14 10.77 27.55 25.27
C VAL A 14 12.09 28.17 25.70
N GLY A 15 12.53 27.91 26.94
CA GLY A 15 13.82 28.41 27.45
C GLY A 15 13.78 29.86 27.97
N SER A 16 12.59 30.40 28.26
CA SER A 16 12.47 31.70 28.91
C SER A 16 13.09 31.69 30.32
N SER A 17 13.86 32.72 30.65
CA SER A 17 14.38 32.94 32.00
C SER A 17 13.30 33.31 33.02
N ILE A 18 12.15 33.81 32.54
CA ILE A 18 11.03 34.29 33.37
C ILE A 18 10.16 33.10 33.81
N LYS A 19 10.00 32.10 32.93
CA LYS A 19 9.28 30.85 33.23
C LYS A 19 9.98 29.66 32.57
N PRO A 20 11.00 29.08 33.22
CA PRO A 20 11.73 27.94 32.66
C PRO A 20 10.82 26.72 32.50
N THR A 21 10.81 26.14 31.30
CA THR A 21 10.10 24.90 30.99
C THR A 21 10.91 23.71 31.49
N LYS A 22 10.30 22.82 32.29
CA LYS A 22 10.88 21.51 32.60
C LYS A 22 10.37 20.50 31.58
N PHE A 23 11.27 19.81 30.91
CA PHE A 23 10.88 18.72 30.02
C PHE A 23 10.80 17.42 30.83
N TYR A 24 9.92 16.51 30.40
CA TYR A 24 9.69 15.23 31.10
C TYR A 24 10.98 14.42 31.32
N GLN A 25 11.94 14.58 30.43
CA GLN A 25 13.28 13.98 30.50
C GLN A 25 14.07 14.45 31.73
N ASP A 26 14.01 15.75 32.00
CA ASP A 26 14.67 16.39 33.13
C ASP A 26 14.05 15.92 34.45
N GLU A 27 12.73 15.70 34.47
CA GLU A 27 12.02 15.20 35.64
C GLU A 27 12.33 13.73 35.95
N LYS A 28 12.50 12.91 34.91
CA LYS A 28 12.75 11.47 35.07
C LYS A 28 14.22 11.12 35.22
N GLY A 29 15.14 12.08 35.07
CA GLY A 29 16.58 11.82 35.10
C GLY A 29 17.04 10.88 33.97
N ILE A 30 16.27 10.83 32.88
CA ILE A 30 16.53 9.95 31.74
C ILE A 30 17.39 10.73 30.76
N SER A 31 18.53 10.17 30.34
CA SER A 31 19.40 10.82 29.35
C SER A 31 18.68 10.98 28.02
N ALA A 32 19.01 12.02 27.26
CA ALA A 32 18.46 12.26 25.92
C ALA A 32 18.61 11.03 24.99
N SER A 33 19.64 10.19 25.22
CA SER A 33 19.86 8.93 24.52
C SER A 33 18.81 7.85 24.82
N ALA A 34 18.22 7.82 26.01
CA ALA A 34 17.22 6.82 26.38
C ALA A 34 15.81 7.16 25.86
N LEU A 35 15.64 8.35 25.27
CA LEU A 35 14.39 8.81 24.64
C LEU A 35 14.58 9.24 23.19
N ALA A 36 15.77 9.05 22.62
CA ALA A 36 15.96 9.27 21.21
C ALA A 36 15.05 8.28 20.45
N LEU A 37 14.10 8.83 19.70
CA LEU A 37 13.21 8.11 18.76
C LEU A 37 13.98 7.36 17.66
N HIS A 38 15.31 7.33 17.71
CA HIS A 38 16.21 6.88 16.66
C HIS A 38 17.38 6.02 17.19
N THR A 39 17.32 5.49 18.42
CA THR A 39 18.46 4.76 18.98
C THR A 39 18.62 3.32 18.45
N GLU A 40 17.53 2.68 18.03
CA GLU A 40 17.55 1.33 17.39
C GLU A 40 16.95 1.29 15.97
N HIS A 41 16.64 2.45 15.39
CA HIS A 41 15.99 2.53 14.09
C HIS A 41 16.99 2.41 12.92
N GLU A 42 16.45 2.18 11.72
CA GLU A 42 17.21 2.03 10.48
C GLU A 42 18.22 3.17 10.28
N LYS A 43 19.44 2.82 9.86
CA LYS A 43 20.48 3.77 9.51
C LYS A 43 20.33 4.14 8.04
N TRP A 44 19.91 5.36 7.77
CA TRP A 44 19.74 5.89 6.42
C TRP A 44 21.09 6.37 5.87
N VAL A 45 21.43 5.92 4.67
CA VAL A 45 22.61 6.38 3.92
C VAL A 45 22.15 6.62 2.48
N GLY A 46 22.38 7.82 1.96
CA GLY A 46 22.00 8.19 0.59
C GLY A 46 21.89 9.70 0.40
N GLU A 47 21.48 10.09 -0.81
CA GLU A 47 21.12 11.47 -1.15
C GLU A 47 19.61 11.60 -1.35
N VAL A 48 19.10 12.84 -1.29
CA VAL A 48 17.70 13.10 -1.62
C VAL A 48 17.48 12.74 -3.09
N SER A 49 16.61 11.77 -3.35
CA SER A 49 16.39 11.22 -4.68
C SER A 49 14.91 11.10 -5.02
N ALA A 50 14.57 11.30 -6.29
CA ALA A 50 13.27 10.98 -6.85
C ALA A 50 13.26 9.50 -7.28
N TYR A 51 12.98 8.62 -6.32
CA TYR A 51 12.93 7.17 -6.57
C TYR A 51 11.55 6.70 -7.01
N THR A 52 11.50 5.80 -8.00
CA THR A 52 10.30 5.04 -8.38
C THR A 52 10.67 3.57 -8.44
N SER A 53 9.92 2.72 -7.74
CA SER A 53 10.15 1.28 -7.75
C SER A 53 9.76 0.67 -9.10
N GLU A 54 10.54 -0.31 -9.55
CA GLU A 54 10.23 -1.11 -10.73
C GLU A 54 9.43 -2.35 -10.37
N ILE A 55 8.64 -2.86 -11.33
CA ILE A 55 7.94 -4.14 -11.18
C ILE A 55 8.92 -5.26 -11.53
N THR A 56 9.24 -6.07 -10.55
CA THR A 56 10.10 -7.26 -10.65
C THR A 56 9.27 -8.53 -10.73
N ASP A 57 9.91 -9.70 -10.88
CA ASP A 57 9.21 -10.99 -10.77
C ASP A 57 8.83 -11.32 -9.33
N ASP A 58 9.58 -10.82 -8.34
CA ASP A 58 9.33 -11.06 -6.91
C ASP A 58 7.99 -10.47 -6.46
N ASP A 59 7.53 -9.39 -7.11
CA ASP A 59 6.22 -8.77 -6.86
C ASP A 59 5.03 -9.70 -7.18
N PHE A 60 5.25 -10.81 -7.91
CA PHE A 60 4.23 -11.80 -8.24
C PHE A 60 4.25 -13.04 -7.33
N VAL A 61 5.26 -13.20 -6.48
CA VAL A 61 5.39 -14.35 -5.57
C VAL A 61 4.25 -14.38 -4.55
N GLN A 62 3.95 -13.25 -3.92
CA GLN A 62 2.85 -13.18 -2.93
C GLN A 62 1.47 -13.35 -3.58
N PRO A 63 1.13 -12.68 -4.71
CA PRO A 63 -0.10 -12.96 -5.44
C PRO A 63 -0.26 -14.43 -5.86
N ALA A 64 0.81 -15.09 -6.31
CA ALA A 64 0.76 -16.50 -6.69
C ALA A 64 0.47 -17.39 -5.48
N ALA A 65 1.12 -17.15 -4.36
CA ALA A 65 0.84 -17.86 -3.11
C ALA A 65 -0.61 -17.65 -2.64
N LEU A 66 -1.13 -16.43 -2.76
CA LEU A 66 -2.52 -16.13 -2.44
C LEU A 66 -3.50 -16.88 -3.36
N TRP A 67 -3.20 -16.97 -4.66
CA TRP A 67 -4.02 -17.73 -5.61
C TRP A 67 -4.18 -19.21 -5.19
N GLU A 68 -3.10 -19.83 -4.74
CA GLU A 68 -3.13 -21.20 -4.21
C GLU A 68 -3.93 -21.31 -2.91
N VAL A 69 -3.84 -20.30 -2.02
CA VAL A 69 -4.65 -20.25 -0.78
C VAL A 69 -6.14 -20.15 -1.11
N ILE A 70 -6.52 -19.31 -2.06
CA ILE A 70 -7.91 -19.18 -2.53
C ILE A 70 -8.42 -20.51 -3.08
N GLY A 71 -7.57 -21.29 -3.76
CA GLY A 71 -7.90 -22.61 -4.30
C GLY A 71 -8.24 -23.68 -3.26
N ARG A 72 -7.95 -23.44 -1.98
CA ARG A 72 -8.30 -24.38 -0.89
C ARG A 72 -9.80 -24.48 -0.65
N GLU A 73 -10.55 -23.42 -0.97
CA GLU A 73 -12.00 -23.39 -0.84
C GLU A 73 -12.68 -23.55 -2.21
N SER A 74 -13.50 -24.58 -2.34
CA SER A 74 -14.13 -24.92 -3.63
C SER A 74 -14.97 -23.76 -4.18
N GLY A 75 -14.70 -23.41 -5.44
CA GLY A 75 -15.39 -22.33 -6.16
C GLY A 75 -14.87 -20.92 -5.88
N HIS A 76 -13.89 -20.72 -4.99
CA HIS A 76 -13.39 -19.37 -4.69
C HIS A 76 -12.55 -18.79 -5.82
N GLN A 77 -11.67 -19.61 -6.42
CA GLN A 77 -10.93 -19.22 -7.63
C GLN A 77 -11.85 -18.86 -8.80
N GLU A 78 -12.96 -19.61 -8.94
CA GLU A 78 -13.97 -19.36 -9.97
C GLU A 78 -14.66 -18.01 -9.77
N ARG A 79 -15.09 -17.69 -8.54
CA ARG A 79 -15.69 -16.37 -8.22
C ARG A 79 -14.73 -15.22 -8.50
N VAL A 80 -13.42 -15.38 -8.24
CA VAL A 80 -12.41 -14.38 -8.60
C VAL A 80 -12.38 -14.17 -10.11
N ILE A 81 -12.35 -15.25 -10.88
CA ILE A 81 -12.39 -15.17 -12.35
C ILE A 81 -13.66 -14.47 -12.83
N GLU A 82 -14.83 -14.82 -12.31
CA GLU A 82 -16.11 -14.20 -12.67
C GLU A 82 -16.12 -12.69 -12.38
N ASN A 83 -15.63 -12.28 -11.21
CA ASN A 83 -15.50 -10.88 -10.85
C ASN A 83 -14.58 -10.11 -11.82
N LEU A 84 -13.43 -10.70 -12.17
CA LEU A 84 -12.48 -10.11 -13.11
C LEU A 84 -13.08 -10.01 -14.52
N VAL A 85 -13.72 -11.08 -15.01
CA VAL A 85 -14.43 -11.07 -16.31
C VAL A 85 -15.50 -9.98 -16.33
N GLY A 86 -16.29 -9.88 -15.26
CA GLY A 86 -17.35 -8.89 -15.10
C GLY A 86 -16.83 -7.44 -15.18
N SER A 87 -15.64 -7.19 -14.63
CA SER A 87 -14.97 -5.89 -14.71
C SER A 87 -14.35 -5.62 -16.08
N ILE A 88 -13.59 -6.58 -16.63
CA ILE A 88 -12.76 -6.36 -17.82
C ILE A 88 -13.60 -6.32 -19.10
N LYS A 89 -14.76 -6.98 -19.15
CA LYS A 89 -15.62 -6.99 -20.36
C LYS A 89 -16.06 -5.59 -20.82
N GLY A 90 -16.11 -4.62 -19.90
CA GLY A 90 -16.45 -3.22 -20.22
C GLY A 90 -15.30 -2.42 -20.84
N VAL A 91 -14.06 -2.93 -20.77
CA VAL A 91 -12.87 -2.25 -21.29
C VAL A 91 -12.88 -2.29 -22.81
N LYS A 92 -13.00 -1.12 -23.46
CA LYS A 92 -13.12 -1.01 -24.92
C LYS A 92 -11.79 -1.25 -25.65
N TYR A 93 -10.67 -0.82 -25.06
CA TYR A 93 -9.36 -0.90 -25.70
C TYR A 93 -8.75 -2.32 -25.59
N PRO A 94 -8.58 -3.07 -26.71
CA PRO A 94 -8.12 -4.45 -26.65
C PRO A 94 -6.69 -4.62 -26.12
N GLY A 95 -5.82 -3.63 -26.38
CA GLY A 95 -4.45 -3.65 -25.88
C GLY A 95 -4.37 -3.67 -24.35
N LEU A 96 -5.24 -2.89 -23.69
CA LEU A 96 -5.33 -2.87 -22.22
C LEU A 96 -5.85 -4.19 -21.69
N ARG A 97 -6.85 -4.81 -22.33
CA ARG A 97 -7.32 -6.15 -21.93
C ARG A 97 -6.21 -7.18 -22.03
N LYS A 98 -5.46 -7.19 -23.14
CA LYS A 98 -4.32 -8.10 -23.33
C LYS A 98 -3.24 -7.89 -22.27
N ALA A 99 -2.94 -6.64 -21.92
CA ALA A 99 -2.00 -6.34 -20.84
C ALA A 99 -2.47 -6.88 -19.49
N VAL A 100 -3.77 -6.77 -19.18
CA VAL A 100 -4.36 -7.33 -17.95
C VAL A 100 -4.26 -8.86 -17.93
N TYR A 101 -4.54 -9.54 -19.04
CA TYR A 101 -4.36 -11.00 -19.11
C TYR A 101 -2.90 -11.40 -18.89
N GLY A 102 -1.96 -10.64 -19.47
CA GLY A 102 -0.53 -10.83 -19.24
C GLY A 102 -0.13 -10.62 -17.78
N LEU A 103 -0.68 -9.60 -17.11
CA LEU A 103 -0.44 -9.32 -15.70
C LEU A 103 -0.88 -10.49 -14.80
N PHE A 104 -2.11 -10.99 -14.99
CA PHE A 104 -2.60 -12.15 -14.25
C PHE A 104 -1.90 -13.46 -14.66
N GLY A 105 -1.40 -13.54 -15.89
CA GLY A 105 -0.55 -14.63 -16.36
C GLY A 105 0.80 -14.72 -15.63
N ARG A 106 1.34 -13.60 -15.14
CA ARG A 106 2.54 -13.58 -14.28
C ARG A 106 2.26 -14.12 -12.88
N VAL A 107 1.00 -14.02 -12.40
CA VAL A 107 0.57 -14.64 -11.14
C VAL A 107 0.40 -16.15 -11.31
N ASN A 108 -0.37 -16.56 -12.33
CA ASN A 108 -0.56 -17.96 -12.68
C ASN A 108 -0.96 -18.04 -14.17
N LYS A 109 -0.29 -18.92 -14.94
CA LYS A 109 -0.49 -19.02 -16.39
C LYS A 109 -1.94 -19.42 -16.76
N ASP A 110 -2.53 -20.33 -15.99
CA ASP A 110 -3.88 -20.81 -16.22
C ASP A 110 -4.91 -19.73 -15.89
N LEU A 111 -4.70 -18.97 -14.80
CA LEU A 111 -5.52 -17.81 -14.45
C LEU A 111 -5.57 -16.81 -15.61
N GLY A 112 -4.42 -16.40 -16.16
CA GLY A 112 -4.36 -15.47 -17.29
C GLY A 112 -5.07 -16.01 -18.53
N SER A 113 -4.88 -17.30 -18.85
CA SER A 113 -5.50 -17.97 -20.00
C SER A 113 -7.02 -18.07 -19.89
N ILE A 114 -7.51 -18.54 -18.74
CA ILE A 114 -8.95 -18.67 -18.46
C ILE A 114 -9.61 -17.29 -18.48
N LEU A 115 -8.97 -16.29 -17.88
CA LEU A 115 -9.47 -14.93 -17.85
C LEU A 115 -9.62 -14.35 -19.26
N GLN A 116 -8.62 -14.52 -20.12
CA GLN A 116 -8.68 -14.10 -21.52
C GLN A 116 -9.84 -14.79 -22.25
N GLN A 117 -9.92 -16.12 -22.17
CA GLN A 117 -10.92 -16.90 -22.86
C GLN A 117 -12.34 -16.46 -22.48
N ARG A 118 -12.62 -16.39 -21.18
CA ARG A 118 -13.96 -16.06 -20.67
C ARG A 118 -14.34 -14.62 -20.93
N THR A 119 -13.41 -13.68 -20.80
CA THR A 119 -13.69 -12.26 -21.07
C THR A 119 -14.04 -12.03 -22.53
N GLU A 120 -13.23 -12.56 -23.46
CA GLU A 120 -13.48 -12.36 -24.89
C GLU A 120 -14.73 -13.12 -25.37
N ALA A 121 -15.06 -14.26 -24.76
CA ALA A 121 -16.34 -14.93 -24.98
C ALA A 121 -17.53 -14.08 -24.50
N ALA A 122 -17.45 -13.50 -23.30
CA ALA A 122 -18.51 -12.65 -22.75
C ALA A 122 -18.74 -11.39 -23.60
N ILE A 123 -17.68 -10.78 -24.13
CA ILE A 123 -17.78 -9.63 -25.05
C ILE A 123 -18.50 -10.03 -26.34
N LYS A 124 -18.15 -11.17 -26.95
CA LYS A 124 -18.81 -11.66 -28.17
C LYS A 124 -20.30 -11.93 -27.96
N THR A 125 -20.67 -12.52 -26.81
CA THR A 125 -22.08 -12.77 -26.48
C THR A 125 -22.85 -11.47 -26.30
N ALA A 126 -22.26 -10.44 -25.70
CA ALA A 126 -22.89 -9.13 -25.51
C ALA A 126 -23.02 -8.29 -26.80
N GLN A 127 -22.34 -8.68 -27.88
CA GLN A 127 -22.44 -8.04 -29.19
C GLN A 127 -23.45 -8.69 -30.14
N LYS A 128 -23.99 -9.86 -29.76
CA LYS A 128 -25.12 -10.51 -30.44
C LYS A 128 -26.44 -10.00 -29.88
#